data_AF-A0A9N9MFJ6-F1
#
_entry.id   AF-A0A9N9MFJ6-F1
#
_cell.length_a   1.000
_cell.length_b   1.000
_cell.length_c   1.000
_cell.angle_alpha   90.00
_cell.angle_beta   90.00
_cell.angle_gamma   90.00
#
_symmetry.space_group_name_H-M   'P 1'
#
loop_
_entity.id
_entity.type
_entity.pdbx_description
1 polymer ?
#
loop_
_entity_poly.entity_id
_entity_poly.type
_entity_poly.pdbx_seq_one_letter_code
_entity_poly.pdbx_strand_id
1 'polypeptide(L)'
;MLQITPGKSVFYEELFPSESQSNEDESSEDDMVSLSDSGEEETPMEAQLQDDNLSDTSNNNGEAAERQSKIIIGSFVLVQFVTKKTCKHFVGEVVNIMEDDHNVKFMRKCFKNGFVFPQVDDISLVKEQDIIKHLETPSVMRRGIYRFHYDLSSYL
;
A
#
# COMPACT_ATOMS: atom_id res chain seq x y z
N MET A 1 12.47 41.86 20.94
CA MET A 1 12.54 41.90 19.46
C MET A 1 13.67 40.99 19.03
N LEU A 2 13.37 39.93 18.29
CA LEU A 2 14.39 39.02 17.74
C LEU A 2 15.18 39.77 16.64
N GLN A 3 16.51 39.84 16.74
CA GLN A 3 17.36 40.39 15.67
C GLN A 3 17.77 39.25 14.73
N ILE A 4 17.21 39.25 13.52
CA ILE A 4 17.51 38.24 12.50
C ILE A 4 18.50 38.86 11.50
N THR A 5 19.64 38.19 11.26
CA THR A 5 20.61 38.60 10.23
C THR A 5 20.47 37.75 8.97
N PRO A 6 20.51 38.35 7.77
CA PRO A 6 20.38 37.60 6.52
C PRO A 6 21.54 36.60 6.36
N GLY A 7 21.20 35.36 6.01
CA GLY A 7 22.18 34.27 5.79
C GLY A 7 22.40 33.32 6.95
N LYS A 8 21.77 33.55 8.12
CA LYS A 8 21.71 32.56 9.22
C LYS A 8 20.37 31.84 9.22
N SER A 9 20.41 30.51 9.16
CA SER A 9 19.23 29.66 9.39
C SER A 9 18.81 29.78 10.85
N VAL A 10 17.56 30.15 11.09
CA VAL A 10 16.95 30.19 12.42
C VAL A 10 16.36 28.81 12.69
N PHE A 11 16.75 28.19 13.81
CA PHE A 11 16.24 26.88 14.21
C PHE A 11 14.89 27.05 14.91
N TYR A 12 13.95 26.13 14.64
CA TYR A 12 12.56 26.21 15.09
C TYR A 12 12.42 26.29 16.62
N GLU A 13 13.37 25.70 17.35
CA GLU A 13 13.42 25.67 18.81
C GLU A 13 13.68 27.05 19.46
N GLU A 14 14.22 28.04 18.72
CA GLU A 14 14.40 29.41 19.21
C GLU A 14 13.14 30.29 19.06
N LEU A 15 12.17 29.87 18.24
CA LEU A 15 10.96 30.64 17.96
C LEU A 15 9.84 30.38 18.97
N PHE A 16 9.88 29.23 19.66
CA PHE A 16 8.85 28.81 20.60
C PHE A 16 9.51 28.15 21.82
N PRO A 17 9.82 28.90 22.88
CA PRO A 17 10.20 28.30 24.15
C PRO A 17 9.04 27.42 24.60
N SER A 18 9.21 26.09 24.57
CA SER A 18 8.23 25.17 25.14
C SER A 18 8.20 25.39 26.64
N GLU A 19 7.09 25.93 27.13
CA GLU A 19 6.80 25.98 28.56
C GLU A 19 6.72 24.54 29.07
N SER A 20 7.76 24.12 29.79
CA SER A 20 7.75 22.93 30.62
C SER A 20 6.88 23.21 31.85
N GLN A 21 5.72 22.56 31.91
CA GLN A 21 5.01 22.33 33.18
C GLN A 21 4.77 20.84 33.36
N SER A 22 5.46 20.34 34.38
CA SER A 22 5.20 19.14 35.16
C SER A 22 3.72 18.97 35.49
N ASN A 23 3.23 17.73 35.46
CA ASN A 23 2.39 17.18 36.52
C ASN A 23 2.50 15.64 36.50
N GLU A 24 2.84 15.11 37.66
CA GLU A 24 2.74 13.70 38.05
C GLU A 24 1.28 13.38 38.41
N ASP A 25 1.04 12.11 38.80
CA ASP A 25 -0.17 11.47 39.36
C ASP A 25 -0.94 10.59 38.33
N GLU A 26 -0.84 9.25 38.37
CA GLU A 26 -1.25 8.25 39.39
C GLU A 26 -2.77 7.95 39.39
N SER A 27 -3.10 6.66 39.58
CA SER A 27 -4.45 6.10 39.88
C SER A 27 -5.35 5.76 38.66
N SER A 28 -6.07 4.64 38.56
CA SER A 28 -6.16 3.36 39.29
C SER A 28 -6.93 2.35 38.42
N GLU A 29 -6.75 1.08 38.73
CA GLU A 29 -7.47 -0.08 38.20
C GLU A 29 -8.97 -0.03 38.51
N ASP A 30 -9.83 -0.46 37.58
CA ASP A 30 -11.15 -1.02 37.90
C ASP A 30 -11.57 -2.04 36.83
N ASP A 31 -11.71 -3.29 37.28
CA ASP A 31 -12.33 -4.43 36.63
C ASP A 31 -13.84 -4.20 36.41
N MET A 32 -14.33 -4.42 35.19
CA MET A 32 -15.72 -4.87 35.01
C MET A 32 -15.81 -5.91 33.89
N VAL A 33 -15.96 -7.16 34.32
CA VAL A 33 -16.41 -8.30 33.53
C VAL A 33 -17.86 -8.09 33.09
N SER A 34 -18.15 -8.30 31.80
CA SER A 34 -19.51 -8.47 31.30
C SER A 34 -19.59 -9.78 30.52
N LEU A 35 -20.09 -10.81 31.19
CA LEU A 35 -20.49 -12.08 30.61
C LEU A 35 -21.85 -11.89 29.93
N SER A 36 -21.88 -12.04 28.62
CA SER A 36 -23.13 -12.21 27.87
C SER A 36 -23.04 -13.53 27.13
N ASP A 37 -23.54 -14.56 27.82
CA ASP A 37 -23.93 -15.85 27.27
C ASP A 37 -25.27 -15.67 26.56
N SER A 38 -25.34 -16.00 25.28
CA SER A 38 -26.59 -16.11 24.53
C SER A 38 -26.38 -17.00 23.32
N GLY A 39 -26.81 -18.25 23.49
CA GLY A 39 -27.75 -18.86 22.55
C GLY A 39 -27.14 -19.39 21.26
N GLU A 40 -26.73 -20.64 21.33
CA GLU A 40 -26.62 -21.59 20.22
C GLU A 40 -27.92 -21.59 19.38
N GLU A 41 -27.83 -21.42 18.06
CA GLU A 41 -28.70 -22.13 17.12
C GLU A 41 -27.90 -22.55 15.88
N GLU A 42 -27.68 -23.86 15.81
CA GLU A 42 -27.16 -24.61 14.68
C GLU A 42 -28.24 -24.71 13.59
N THR A 43 -27.96 -24.22 12.38
CA THR A 43 -28.67 -24.70 11.19
C THR A 43 -27.65 -25.04 10.10
N PRO A 44 -27.42 -26.34 9.81
CA PRO A 44 -26.74 -26.75 8.60
C PRO A 44 -27.78 -26.89 7.50
N MET A 45 -27.60 -26.22 6.35
CA MET A 45 -28.27 -26.67 5.15
C MET A 45 -27.46 -26.40 3.89
N GLU A 46 -27.42 -27.47 3.11
CA GLU A 46 -26.40 -27.85 2.16
C GLU A 46 -26.51 -27.13 0.83
N ALA A 47 -25.35 -27.08 0.16
CA ALA A 47 -25.17 -26.58 -1.18
C ALA A 47 -26.04 -27.32 -2.22
N GLN A 48 -26.69 -26.55 -3.09
CA GLN A 48 -27.12 -27.02 -4.39
C GLN A 48 -26.48 -26.14 -5.46
N LEU A 49 -25.40 -26.67 -6.03
CA LEU A 49 -24.79 -26.17 -7.25
C LEU A 49 -25.54 -26.80 -8.43
N GLN A 50 -26.17 -25.95 -9.24
CA GLN A 50 -26.51 -26.24 -10.62
C GLN A 50 -25.94 -25.10 -11.46
N ASP A 51 -24.95 -25.38 -12.29
CA ASP A 51 -25.02 -24.95 -13.67
C ASP A 51 -24.09 -25.81 -14.55
N ASP A 52 -24.65 -26.21 -15.68
CA ASP A 52 -24.07 -27.00 -16.73
C ASP A 52 -23.03 -26.21 -17.52
N ASN A 53 -21.84 -26.77 -17.78
CA ASN A 53 -21.27 -26.62 -19.11
C ASN A 53 -20.20 -27.67 -19.46
N LEU A 54 -20.49 -28.45 -20.50
CA LEU A 54 -19.50 -29.16 -21.31
C LEU A 54 -18.68 -28.14 -22.13
N SER A 55 -17.35 -28.18 -22.03
CA SER A 55 -16.47 -28.06 -23.19
C SER A 55 -15.05 -28.46 -22.77
N ASP A 56 -14.61 -29.64 -23.13
CA ASP A 56 -13.91 -29.94 -24.38
C ASP A 56 -12.40 -29.76 -24.26
N THR A 57 -11.72 -30.76 -24.78
CA THR A 57 -10.29 -31.00 -24.67
C THR A 57 -9.53 -29.92 -25.42
N SER A 58 -8.50 -29.35 -24.80
CA SER A 58 -7.42 -28.69 -25.54
C SER A 58 -6.12 -28.84 -24.78
N ASN A 59 -5.39 -29.91 -25.13
CA ASN A 59 -3.95 -29.86 -25.16
C ASN A 59 -3.53 -28.68 -26.04
N ASN A 60 -2.84 -27.69 -25.48
CA ASN A 60 -1.88 -26.89 -26.23
C ASN A 60 -0.83 -26.31 -25.28
N ASN A 61 0.42 -26.72 -25.50
CA ASN A 61 1.60 -25.95 -25.12
C ASN A 61 1.46 -24.53 -25.66
N GLY A 62 1.66 -23.51 -24.82
CA GLY A 62 1.73 -22.13 -25.28
C GLY A 62 1.61 -21.15 -24.12
N GLU A 63 2.75 -20.55 -23.76
CA GLU A 63 2.93 -19.22 -23.17
C GLU A 63 1.79 -18.72 -22.27
N ALA A 64 2.05 -18.69 -20.96
CA ALA A 64 1.17 -18.10 -19.95
C ALA A 64 0.91 -16.62 -20.30
N ALA A 65 -0.14 -16.38 -21.09
CA ALA A 65 -0.72 -15.07 -21.28
C ALA A 65 -1.24 -14.63 -19.91
N GLU A 66 -0.45 -13.81 -19.22
CA GLU A 66 -0.87 -13.11 -18.02
C GLU A 66 -2.16 -12.37 -18.37
N ARG A 67 -3.30 -12.86 -17.86
CA ARG A 67 -4.58 -12.16 -17.97
C ARG A 67 -4.37 -10.80 -17.32
N GLN A 68 -4.20 -9.76 -18.13
CA GLN A 68 -4.07 -8.40 -17.65
C GLN A 68 -5.36 -8.06 -16.91
N SER A 69 -5.29 -8.14 -15.59
CA SER A 69 -6.42 -7.80 -14.72
C SER A 69 -6.64 -6.30 -14.84
N LYS A 70 -7.90 -5.89 -14.99
CA LYS A 70 -8.26 -4.47 -15.06
C LYS A 70 -7.72 -3.75 -13.83
N ILE A 71 -6.97 -2.66 -14.04
CA ILE A 71 -6.45 -1.84 -12.95
C ILE A 71 -7.64 -1.15 -12.26
N ILE A 72 -7.76 -1.38 -10.96
CA ILE A 72 -8.78 -0.76 -10.11
C ILE A 72 -8.11 -0.04 -8.93
N ILE A 73 -8.84 0.87 -8.28
CA ILE A 73 -8.38 1.52 -7.05
C ILE A 73 -8.04 0.45 -6.00
N GLY A 74 -6.91 0.63 -5.31
CA GLY A 74 -6.31 -0.33 -4.39
C GLY A 74 -5.40 -1.38 -5.05
N SER A 75 -5.29 -1.39 -6.38
CA SER A 75 -4.35 -2.28 -7.08
C SER A 75 -2.91 -1.83 -6.89
N PHE A 76 -2.00 -2.79 -6.74
CA PHE A 76 -0.56 -2.52 -6.76
C PHE A 76 -0.01 -2.65 -8.17
N VAL A 77 0.87 -1.72 -8.55
CA VAL A 77 1.40 -1.63 -9.90
C VAL A 77 2.91 -1.35 -9.89
N LEU A 78 3.58 -1.85 -10.92
CA LEU A 78 4.95 -1.50 -11.27
C LEU A 78 4.93 -0.46 -12.38
N VAL A 79 5.45 0.74 -12.08
CA VAL A 79 5.45 1.89 -12.99
C VAL A 79 6.87 2.16 -13.48
N GLN A 80 6.96 2.52 -14.76
CA GLN A 80 8.17 2.97 -15.42
C GLN A 80 8.19 4.49 -15.56
N PHE A 81 9.29 5.12 -15.13
CA PHE A 81 9.57 6.51 -15.48
C PHE A 81 10.79 6.57 -16.39
N VAL A 82 10.54 6.90 -17.65
CA VAL A 82 11.58 7.12 -18.65
C VAL A 82 12.06 8.57 -18.55
N THR A 83 13.36 8.73 -18.30
CA THR A 83 14.04 10.03 -18.37
C THR A 83 14.94 10.09 -19.61
N LYS A 84 15.57 11.24 -19.86
CA LYS A 84 16.46 11.43 -21.02
C LYS A 84 17.60 10.40 -21.12
N LYS A 85 18.04 9.83 -19.99
CA LYS A 85 19.23 8.96 -19.93
C LYS A 85 18.97 7.63 -19.26
N THR A 86 17.96 7.54 -18.40
CA THR A 86 17.72 6.37 -17.58
C THR A 86 16.25 6.05 -17.51
N CYS A 87 15.97 4.76 -17.36
CA CYS A 87 14.66 4.24 -17.03
C CYS A 87 14.68 3.82 -15.57
N LYS A 88 13.71 4.29 -14.78
CA LYS A 88 13.55 3.89 -13.38
C LYS A 88 12.21 3.21 -13.18
N HIS A 89 12.17 2.23 -12.29
CA HIS A 89 10.95 1.54 -11.92
C HIS A 89 10.59 1.86 -10.48
N PHE A 90 9.29 1.89 -10.20
CA PHE A 90 8.76 2.13 -8.88
C PHE A 90 7.52 1.30 -8.66
N VAL A 91 7.30 0.91 -7.40
CA VAL A 91 6.10 0.18 -6.98
C VAL A 91 5.17 1.16 -6.26
N GLY A 92 3.89 1.07 -6.56
CA GLY A 92 2.89 1.91 -5.90
C GLY A 92 1.49 1.29 -5.91
N GLU A 93 0.60 1.91 -5.16
CA GLU A 93 -0.81 1.57 -5.06
C GLU A 93 -1.64 2.62 -5.80
N VAL A 94 -2.60 2.18 -6.61
CA VAL A 94 -3.53 3.07 -7.31
C VAL A 94 -4.54 3.62 -6.31
N VAL A 95 -4.50 4.93 -6.04
CA VAL A 95 -5.41 5.57 -5.07
C VAL A 95 -6.59 6.26 -5.74
N ASN A 96 -6.47 6.62 -7.01
CA ASN A 96 -7.56 7.21 -7.79
C ASN A 96 -7.34 6.97 -9.29
N ILE A 97 -8.42 6.91 -10.06
CA ILE A 97 -8.40 6.74 -11.53
C ILE A 97 -9.21 7.88 -12.15
N MET A 98 -8.59 8.60 -13.08
CA MET A 98 -9.15 9.74 -13.79
C MET A 98 -9.06 9.45 -15.30
N GLU A 99 -10.14 8.94 -15.88
CA GLU A 99 -10.18 8.52 -17.29
C GLU A 99 -9.05 7.52 -17.61
N ASP A 100 -8.01 7.96 -18.32
CA ASP A 100 -6.85 7.15 -18.73
C ASP A 100 -5.64 7.31 -17.78
N ASP A 101 -5.71 8.23 -16.83
CA ASP A 101 -4.65 8.55 -15.90
C ASP A 101 -4.92 7.98 -14.51
N HIS A 102 -3.85 7.52 -13.85
CA HIS A 102 -3.91 6.83 -12.55
C HIS A 102 -3.11 7.63 -11.53
N ASN A 103 -3.73 8.04 -10.43
CA ASN A 103 -2.97 8.56 -9.29
C ASN A 103 -2.42 7.37 -8.52
N VAL A 104 -1.09 7.25 -8.50
CA VAL A 104 -0.37 6.15 -7.86
C VAL A 104 0.40 6.70 -6.66
N LYS A 105 0.19 6.10 -5.50
CA LYS A 105 0.93 6.35 -4.27
C LYS A 105 2.14 5.42 -4.22
N PHE A 106 3.33 5.96 -4.30
CA PHE A 106 4.58 5.22 -4.41
C PHE A 106 5.16 4.80 -3.07
N MET A 107 5.85 3.66 -3.11
CA MET A 107 6.51 3.04 -1.96
C MET A 107 8.03 3.14 -2.11
N ARG A 108 8.73 3.17 -0.97
CA ARG A 108 10.20 3.09 -0.90
C ARG A 108 10.64 1.65 -0.67
N LYS A 109 11.63 1.20 -1.45
CA LYS A 109 12.27 -0.10 -1.27
C LYS A 109 13.09 -0.11 0.02
N CYS A 110 12.87 -1.11 0.87
CA CYS A 110 13.64 -1.35 2.10
C CYS A 110 14.66 -2.49 1.91
N PHE A 111 14.22 -3.59 1.31
CA PHE A 111 15.02 -4.78 0.99
C PHE A 111 14.43 -5.46 -0.25
N LYS A 112 14.98 -6.62 -0.67
CA LYS A 112 14.70 -7.29 -1.95
C LYS A 112 13.29 -7.07 -2.51
N ASN A 113 12.27 -7.53 -1.77
CA ASN A 113 10.85 -7.39 -2.13
C ASN A 113 10.03 -6.65 -1.05
N GLY A 114 10.69 -5.92 -0.15
CA GLY A 114 10.05 -5.24 0.97
C GLY A 114 9.96 -3.74 0.73
N PHE A 115 8.75 -3.19 0.88
CA PHE A 115 8.45 -1.79 0.58
C PHE A 115 7.67 -1.15 1.72
N VAL A 116 7.83 0.16 1.91
CA VAL A 116 7.06 0.94 2.87
C VAL A 116 6.56 2.22 2.22
N PHE A 117 5.39 2.69 2.62
CA PHE A 117 4.98 4.05 2.26
C PHE A 117 5.85 5.06 3.02
N PRO A 118 6.33 6.13 2.37
CA PRO A 118 7.00 7.23 3.04
C PRO A 118 6.04 7.95 4.02
N GLN A 119 6.60 8.67 4.99
CA GLN A 119 5.81 9.46 5.95
C GLN A 119 4.99 10.58 5.27
N VAL A 120 5.59 11.20 4.25
CA VAL A 120 4.89 12.12 3.35
C VAL A 120 4.56 11.34 2.09
N ASP A 121 3.28 11.25 1.77
CA ASP A 121 2.78 10.53 0.63
C ASP A 121 3.43 11.02 -0.67
N ASP A 122 3.98 10.07 -1.43
CA ASP A 122 4.55 10.31 -2.75
C ASP A 122 3.51 9.88 -3.78
N ILE A 123 2.70 10.82 -4.26
CA ILE A 123 1.60 10.55 -5.20
C ILE A 123 1.90 11.26 -6.50
N SER A 124 1.81 10.53 -7.62
CA SER A 124 1.89 11.11 -8.96
C SER A 124 0.81 10.56 -9.87
N LEU A 125 0.42 11.39 -10.83
CA LEU A 125 -0.38 10.98 -11.98
C LEU A 125 0.50 10.16 -12.95
N VAL A 126 0.00 9.01 -13.37
CA VAL A 126 0.69 8.01 -14.19
C VAL A 126 -0.24 7.59 -15.33
N LYS A 127 0.27 7.59 -16.56
CA LYS A 127 -0.49 7.10 -17.71
C LYS A 127 -0.52 5.58 -17.73
N GLU A 128 -1.58 4.98 -18.27
CA GLU A 128 -1.67 3.52 -18.39
C GLU A 128 -0.46 2.91 -19.13
N GLN A 129 0.04 3.58 -20.17
CA GLN A 129 1.23 3.16 -20.93
C GLN A 129 2.52 3.06 -20.12
N ASP A 130 2.63 3.79 -19.00
CA ASP A 130 3.80 3.80 -18.13
C ASP A 130 3.70 2.70 -17.06
N ILE A 131 2.56 2.01 -16.96
CA ILE A 131 2.34 0.88 -16.07
C ILE A 131 2.80 -0.40 -16.78
N ILE A 132 3.90 -0.99 -16.29
CA ILE A 132 4.46 -2.21 -16.89
C ILE A 132 3.66 -3.43 -16.48
N LYS A 133 3.25 -3.49 -15.20
CA LYS A 133 2.72 -4.71 -14.61
C LYS A 133 1.76 -4.43 -13.47
N HIS A 134 0.67 -5.19 -13.43
CA HIS A 134 -0.20 -5.35 -12.26
C HIS A 134 0.43 -6.36 -11.29
N LEU A 135 0.59 -5.96 -10.04
CA LEU A 135 1.19 -6.79 -8.99
C LEU A 135 0.08 -7.39 -8.14
N GLU A 136 0.28 -8.65 -7.73
CA GLU A 136 -0.57 -9.27 -6.72
C GLU A 136 -0.53 -8.49 -5.41
N THR A 137 -1.63 -8.55 -4.66
CA THR A 137 -1.72 -7.93 -3.33
C THR A 137 -0.59 -8.45 -2.44
N PRO A 138 0.28 -7.57 -1.93
CA PRO A 138 1.41 -7.96 -1.11
C PRO A 138 0.96 -8.45 0.28
N SER A 139 1.82 -9.21 0.94
CA SER A 139 1.64 -9.53 2.37
C SER A 139 2.13 -8.38 3.23
N VAL A 140 1.32 -7.93 4.19
CA VAL A 140 1.73 -6.91 5.15
C VAL A 140 2.45 -7.56 6.33
N MET A 141 3.72 -7.23 6.50
CA MET A 141 4.56 -7.63 7.63
C MET A 141 4.49 -6.59 8.76
N ARG A 142 5.19 -6.87 9.87
CA ARG A 142 5.32 -5.91 10.99
C ARG A 142 5.85 -4.56 10.51
N ARG A 143 5.43 -3.48 11.19
CA ARG A 143 5.84 -2.10 10.92
C ARG A 143 5.40 -1.55 9.55
N GLY A 144 4.31 -2.07 8.98
CA GLY A 144 3.76 -1.58 7.72
C GLY A 144 4.63 -1.87 6.51
N ILE A 145 5.42 -2.95 6.55
CA ILE A 145 6.24 -3.38 5.41
C ILE A 145 5.40 -4.26 4.51
N TYR A 146 5.28 -3.89 3.24
CA TYR A 146 4.58 -4.63 2.21
C TYR A 146 5.58 -5.53 1.48
N ARG A 147 5.32 -6.84 1.46
CA ARG A 147 6.16 -7.83 0.80
C ARG A 147 5.47 -8.41 -0.42
N PHE A 148 6.03 -8.18 -1.60
CA PHE A 148 5.56 -8.76 -2.85
C PHE A 148 6.14 -10.16 -3.06
N HIS A 149 5.31 -11.08 -3.52
CA HIS A 149 5.73 -12.45 -3.85
C HIS A 149 6.47 -12.52 -5.20
N TYR A 150 6.18 -11.57 -6.10
CA TYR A 150 6.88 -11.40 -7.36
C TYR A 150 8.32 -10.90 -7.15
N ASP A 151 9.28 -11.47 -7.89
CA ASP A 151 10.67 -11.01 -7.84
C ASP A 151 10.87 -9.74 -8.66
N LEU A 152 11.09 -8.62 -7.97
CA LEU A 152 11.29 -7.31 -8.57
C LEU A 152 12.77 -6.95 -8.80
N SER A 153 13.69 -7.89 -8.55
CA SER A 153 15.14 -7.64 -8.61
C SER A 153 15.66 -7.30 -10.01
N SER A 154 14.95 -7.69 -11.06
CA SER A 154 15.29 -7.31 -12.44
C SER A 154 14.98 -5.85 -12.77
N TYR A 155 14.13 -5.20 -11.96
CA TYR A 155 13.65 -3.84 -12.22
C TYR A 155 14.23 -2.80 -11.25
N LEU A 156 14.58 -3.19 -10.03
CA LEU A 156 14.82 -2.32 -8.86
C LEU A 156 16.14 -2.58 -8.12
#